data_AF-A0A383CCW2-F1
#
_entry.id   AF-A0A383CCW2-F1
#
_cell.length_a   1.000
_cell.length_b   1.000
_cell.length_c   1.000
_cell.angle_alpha   90.00
_cell.angle_beta   90.00
_cell.angle_gamma   90.00
#
_symmetry.space_group_name_H-M   'P 1'
#
loop_
_entity.id
_entity.type
_entity.pdbx_description
1 polymer ?
#
loop_
_entity_poly.entity_id
_entity_poly.type
_entity_poly.pdbx_seq_one_letter_code
_entity_poly.pdbx_strand_id
1 'polypeptide(L)'
;MPKLSNTTPKYRKHKATDQAIVTIAGRDHYLGPHGTKASKVEYDRLIGEWLASGRPNRQTSLHNDITVIELCRAYWKFAKPYYSKNGEMTSNVYHVKDCLRYLRRNYGHTQAEEFGPLALKALRAQMIEAGLARTYINENVSWIRRIFRWAASEELVSVTVHQSLMTVTGLRKGKSEARETDPV
;
A
#
# COMPACT_ATOMS: atom_id res chain seq x y z
N MET A 1 12.24 24.29 -11.27
CA MET A 1 12.04 22.90 -10.82
C MET A 1 12.45 21.95 -11.93
N PRO A 2 13.23 20.89 -11.68
CA PRO A 2 13.54 19.91 -12.71
C PRO A 2 12.24 19.27 -13.24
N LYS A 3 12.12 19.17 -14.57
CA LYS A 3 10.96 18.57 -15.26
C LYS A 3 10.78 17.12 -14.82
N LEU A 4 9.57 16.74 -14.42
CA LEU A 4 9.19 15.33 -14.25
C LEU A 4 9.21 14.66 -15.64
N SER A 5 10.32 14.01 -16.00
CA SER A 5 10.43 13.29 -17.27
C SER A 5 9.77 11.93 -17.14
N ASN A 6 8.77 11.65 -17.98
CA ASN A 6 8.11 10.34 -18.05
C ASN A 6 8.91 9.31 -18.89
N THR A 7 10.21 9.56 -19.10
CA THR A 7 11.10 8.74 -19.92
C THR A 7 11.74 7.63 -19.11
N THR A 8 11.86 6.45 -19.69
CA THR A 8 12.61 5.34 -19.10
C THR A 8 14.08 5.74 -18.87
N PRO A 9 14.65 5.46 -17.69
CA PRO A 9 16.06 5.71 -17.41
C PRO A 9 16.96 5.06 -18.45
N LYS A 10 18.01 5.76 -18.88
CA LYS A 10 18.85 5.34 -20.01
C LYS A 10 19.93 4.35 -19.57
N TYR A 11 20.09 3.27 -20.33
CA TYR A 11 21.29 2.45 -20.32
C TYR A 11 22.49 3.29 -20.82
N ARG A 12 23.51 3.46 -19.98
CA ARG A 12 24.68 4.30 -20.31
C ARG A 12 25.99 3.61 -19.93
N LYS A 13 27.08 3.99 -20.59
CA LYS A 13 28.43 3.51 -20.28
C LYS A 13 29.07 4.36 -19.19
N HIS A 14 29.53 3.74 -18.11
CA HIS A 14 30.40 4.38 -17.14
C HIS A 14 31.83 4.43 -17.70
N LYS A 15 32.33 5.64 -17.97
CA LYS A 15 33.61 5.83 -18.69
C LYS A 15 34.81 5.27 -17.94
N ALA A 16 34.84 5.36 -16.60
CA ALA A 16 36.01 4.97 -15.83
C ALA A 16 36.17 3.46 -15.64
N THR A 17 35.08 2.69 -15.73
CA THR A 17 35.09 1.24 -15.45
C THR A 17 34.61 0.38 -16.61
N ASP A 18 34.25 0.99 -17.75
CA ASP A 18 33.63 0.34 -18.91
C ASP A 18 32.34 -0.47 -18.61
N GLN A 19 31.76 -0.28 -17.44
CA GLN A 19 30.52 -0.94 -17.04
C GLN A 19 29.30 -0.23 -17.60
N ALA A 20 28.24 -0.98 -17.88
CA ALA A 20 26.92 -0.43 -18.08
C ALA A 20 26.31 0.00 -16.75
N ILE A 21 25.65 1.15 -16.78
CA ILE A 21 24.96 1.70 -15.63
C ILE A 21 23.58 2.24 -16.04
N VAL A 22 22.67 2.28 -15.08
CA VAL A 22 21.39 2.98 -15.18
C VAL A 22 21.14 3.74 -13.88
N THR A 23 20.63 4.96 -13.98
CA THR A 23 20.34 5.80 -12.80
C THR A 23 18.86 5.72 -12.47
N ILE A 24 18.50 5.11 -11.34
CA ILE A 24 17.12 4.95 -10.87
C ILE A 24 16.99 5.66 -9.52
N ALA A 25 15.98 6.52 -9.37
CA ALA A 25 15.73 7.29 -8.14
C ALA A 25 16.99 8.00 -7.56
N GLY A 26 17.87 8.49 -8.44
CA GLY A 26 19.10 9.20 -8.07
C GLY A 26 20.31 8.32 -7.75
N ARG A 27 20.21 6.98 -7.88
CA ARG A 27 21.32 6.04 -7.65
C ARG A 27 21.76 5.35 -8.93
N ASP A 28 23.06 5.22 -9.11
CA ASP A 28 23.64 4.42 -10.19
C ASP A 28 23.63 2.92 -9.84
N HIS A 29 23.02 2.12 -10.71
CA HIS A 29 23.06 0.66 -10.68
C HIS A 29 24.02 0.17 -11.74
N TYR A 30 25.04 -0.59 -11.33
CA TYR A 30 26.03 -1.20 -12.21
C TYR A 30 25.53 -2.56 -12.70
N LEU A 31 25.58 -2.78 -14.01
CA LEU A 31 24.94 -3.90 -14.70
C LEU A 31 25.95 -4.91 -15.26
N GLY A 32 27.24 -4.71 -14.97
CA GLY A 32 28.36 -5.44 -15.58
C GLY A 32 28.89 -4.77 -16.86
N PRO A 33 29.74 -5.46 -17.65
CA PRO A 33 30.42 -4.85 -18.80
C PRO A 33 29.45 -4.31 -19.85
N HIS A 34 29.71 -3.10 -20.34
CA HIS A 34 28.82 -2.41 -21.26
C HIS A 34 28.70 -3.11 -22.62
N GLY A 35 27.49 -3.11 -23.19
CA GLY A 35 27.18 -3.72 -24.49
C GLY A 35 26.91 -5.22 -24.45
N THR A 36 27.16 -5.89 -23.33
CA THR A 36 26.98 -7.34 -23.20
C THR A 36 25.51 -7.74 -23.09
N LYS A 37 25.17 -8.97 -23.52
CA LYS A 37 23.83 -9.54 -23.35
C LYS A 37 23.41 -9.57 -21.87
N ALA A 38 24.32 -9.97 -20.98
CA ALA A 38 24.07 -10.01 -19.54
C ALA A 38 23.69 -8.63 -18.98
N SER A 39 24.43 -7.58 -19.33
CA SER A 39 24.12 -6.22 -18.85
C SER A 39 22.80 -5.66 -19.38
N LYS A 40 22.38 -6.07 -20.59
CA LYS A 40 21.07 -5.69 -21.14
C LYS A 40 19.93 -6.42 -20.45
N VAL A 41 20.10 -7.72 -20.14
CA VAL A 41 19.12 -8.48 -19.35
C VAL A 41 18.91 -7.86 -17.96
N GLU A 42 20.01 -7.48 -17.30
CA GLU A 42 19.93 -6.84 -15.97
C GLU A 42 19.30 -5.44 -16.02
N TYR A 43 19.58 -4.67 -17.09
CA TYR A 43 18.88 -3.42 -17.37
C TYR A 43 17.37 -3.64 -17.51
N ASP A 44 16.95 -4.59 -18.35
CA ASP A 44 15.54 -4.88 -18.60
C ASP A 44 14.83 -5.34 -17.31
N ARG A 45 15.49 -6.15 -16.48
CA ARG A 45 14.99 -6.56 -15.15
C ARG A 45 14.73 -5.35 -14.25
N LEU A 46 15.74 -4.52 -14.02
CA LEU A 46 15.65 -3.35 -13.12
C LEU A 46 14.65 -2.30 -13.60
N ILE A 47 14.60 -2.05 -14.92
CA ILE A 47 13.62 -1.16 -15.51
C ILE A 47 12.21 -1.73 -15.40
N GLY A 48 12.04 -3.03 -15.61
CA GLY A 48 10.76 -3.73 -15.43
C GLY A 48 10.22 -3.59 -14.01
N GLU A 49 11.05 -3.87 -13.00
CA GLU A 49 10.72 -3.69 -11.58
C GLU A 49 10.35 -2.23 -11.28
N TRP A 50 11.18 -1.26 -11.70
CA TRP A 50 10.91 0.15 -11.47
C TRP A 50 9.62 0.64 -12.14
N LEU A 51 9.30 0.16 -13.34
CA LEU A 51 8.05 0.46 -14.03
C LEU A 51 6.85 -0.16 -13.30
N ALA A 52 6.97 -1.41 -12.84
CA ALA A 52 5.93 -2.12 -12.10
C ALA A 52 5.60 -1.42 -10.77
N SER A 53 6.61 -0.93 -10.04
CA SER A 53 6.45 -0.16 -8.81
C SER A 53 5.92 1.27 -9.02
N GLY A 54 5.48 1.63 -10.23
CA GLY A 54 4.89 2.94 -10.51
C GLY A 54 5.89 4.09 -10.59
N ARG A 55 7.15 3.80 -10.95
CA ARG A 55 8.23 4.78 -11.15
C ARG A 55 8.59 5.56 -9.87
N PRO A 56 8.98 4.89 -8.78
CA PRO A 56 9.36 5.57 -7.56
C PRO A 56 10.55 6.50 -7.84
N ASN A 57 10.46 7.73 -7.32
CA ASN A 57 11.50 8.76 -7.45
C ASN A 57 12.37 8.88 -6.17
N ARG A 58 12.05 8.10 -5.14
CA ARG A 58 12.83 7.97 -3.92
C ARG A 58 13.11 6.49 -3.70
N GLN A 59 14.30 6.18 -3.22
CA GLN A 59 14.62 4.83 -2.75
C GLN A 59 13.58 4.45 -1.69
N THR A 60 12.83 3.38 -1.91
CA THR A 60 12.07 2.73 -0.84
C THR A 60 13.11 2.12 0.09
N SER A 61 13.29 2.73 1.27
CA SER A 61 14.10 2.11 2.31
C SER A 61 13.46 0.77 2.66
N LEU A 62 14.30 -0.24 2.93
CA LEU A 62 13.86 -1.57 3.34
C LEU A 62 12.97 -1.39 4.58
N HIS A 63 11.66 -1.54 4.39
CA HIS A 63 10.57 -1.18 5.32
C HIS A 63 10.42 0.35 5.48
N ASN A 64 9.49 0.90 4.69
CA ASN A 64 9.29 2.33 4.50
C ASN A 64 8.67 3.01 5.74
N ASP A 65 9.21 4.18 6.09
CA ASP A 65 8.70 5.17 7.04
C ASP A 65 7.37 5.83 6.58
N ILE A 66 6.50 5.09 5.89
CA ILE A 66 5.20 5.66 5.55
C ILE A 66 4.29 5.63 6.76
N THR A 67 3.65 6.77 6.97
CA THR A 67 2.57 6.90 7.92
C THR A 67 1.29 6.25 7.38
N VAL A 68 0.35 5.92 8.27
CA VAL A 68 -0.96 5.39 7.86
C VAL A 68 -1.70 6.37 6.93
N ILE A 69 -1.52 7.70 7.08
CA ILE A 69 -2.16 8.67 6.17
C ILE A 69 -1.56 8.61 4.76
N GLU A 70 -0.25 8.36 4.63
CA GLU A 70 0.42 8.16 3.34
C GLU A 70 -0.03 6.84 2.70
N LEU A 71 -0.14 5.77 3.49
CA LEU A 71 -0.75 4.52 3.05
C LEU A 71 -2.18 4.74 2.54
N CYS A 72 -3.01 5.46 3.30
CA CYS A 72 -4.38 5.78 2.90
C CYS A 72 -4.42 6.55 1.57
N ARG A 73 -3.50 7.51 1.37
CA ARG A 73 -3.39 8.27 0.13
C ARG A 73 -2.99 7.37 -1.04
N ALA A 74 -2.00 6.51 -0.85
CA ALA A 74 -1.52 5.56 -1.86
C ALA A 74 -2.65 4.59 -2.26
N TYR A 75 -3.32 4.00 -1.27
CA TYR A 75 -4.44 3.10 -1.52
C TYR A 75 -5.60 3.79 -2.23
N TRP A 76 -5.93 5.04 -1.88
CA TRP A 76 -6.99 5.79 -2.57
C TRP A 76 -6.68 6.01 -4.05
N LYS A 77 -5.42 6.29 -4.40
CA LYS A 77 -4.96 6.45 -5.79
C LYS A 77 -5.15 5.16 -6.59
N PHE A 78 -4.92 4.00 -5.98
CA PHE A 78 -5.18 2.68 -6.57
C PHE A 78 -6.68 2.36 -6.63
N ALA A 79 -7.39 2.51 -5.51
CA ALA A 79 -8.77 2.10 -5.34
C ALA A 79 -9.75 2.86 -6.25
N LYS A 80 -9.50 4.15 -6.50
CA LYS A 80 -10.38 4.99 -7.31
C LYS A 80 -10.59 4.43 -8.73
N PRO A 81 -9.56 4.17 -9.55
CA PRO A 81 -9.75 3.52 -10.86
C PRO A 81 -10.13 2.04 -10.73
N TYR A 82 -9.59 1.30 -9.75
CA TYR A 82 -9.78 -0.14 -9.62
C TYR A 82 -11.23 -0.55 -9.29
N TYR A 83 -11.89 0.19 -8.39
CA TYR A 83 -13.27 -0.07 -7.97
C TYR A 83 -14.31 0.79 -8.71
N SER A 84 -13.94 1.38 -9.84
CA SER A 84 -14.87 2.05 -10.74
C SER A 84 -15.23 1.13 -11.90
N LYS A 85 -16.52 1.06 -12.25
CA LYS A 85 -17.01 0.33 -13.43
C LYS A 85 -17.67 1.34 -14.36
N ASN A 86 -17.25 1.41 -15.62
CA ASN A 86 -17.76 2.36 -16.62
C ASN A 86 -17.69 3.85 -16.18
N GLY A 87 -16.70 4.21 -15.36
CA GLY A 87 -16.57 5.57 -14.82
C GLY A 87 -17.44 5.87 -13.60
N GLU A 88 -18.29 4.94 -13.16
CA GLU A 88 -19.10 5.06 -11.95
C GLU A 88 -18.49 4.31 -10.77
N MET A 89 -18.58 4.92 -9.59
CA MET A 89 -18.05 4.38 -8.34
C MET A 89 -18.97 3.26 -7.85
N THR A 90 -18.44 2.05 -7.69
CA THR A 90 -19.21 0.93 -7.12
C THR A 90 -19.50 1.15 -5.62
N SER A 91 -20.46 0.39 -5.07
CA SER A 91 -20.76 0.38 -3.62
C SER A 91 -19.51 0.17 -2.75
N ASN A 92 -18.55 -0.63 -3.24
CA ASN A 92 -17.26 -0.88 -2.61
C ASN A 92 -16.46 0.40 -2.31
N VAL A 93 -16.62 1.46 -3.10
CA VAL A 93 -15.87 2.70 -2.89
C VAL A 93 -16.32 3.43 -1.62
N TYR A 94 -17.58 3.28 -1.21
CA TYR A 94 -18.07 3.85 0.04
C TYR A 94 -17.40 3.18 1.25
N HIS A 95 -17.33 1.84 1.25
CA HIS A 95 -16.61 1.09 2.30
C HIS A 95 -15.13 1.48 2.38
N VAL A 96 -14.46 1.63 1.23
CA VAL A 96 -13.08 2.12 1.19
C VAL A 96 -12.98 3.52 1.81
N LYS A 97 -13.84 4.47 1.41
CA LYS A 97 -13.82 5.83 1.97
C LYS A 97 -14.01 5.83 3.50
N ASP A 98 -14.95 5.03 4.00
CA ASP A 98 -15.22 4.93 5.43
C ASP A 98 -14.03 4.36 6.20
N CYS A 99 -13.43 3.28 5.71
CA CYS A 99 -12.23 2.68 6.30
C CYS A 99 -11.04 3.66 6.33
N LEU A 100 -10.77 4.34 5.20
CA LEU A 100 -9.71 5.34 5.11
C LEU A 100 -9.96 6.51 6.06
N ARG A 101 -11.22 6.89 6.29
CA ARG A 101 -11.57 7.93 7.27
C ARG A 101 -11.24 7.51 8.70
N TYR A 102 -11.56 6.28 9.10
CA TYR A 102 -11.22 5.76 10.43
C TYR A 102 -9.72 5.65 10.65
N LEU A 103 -8.98 5.11 9.67
CA LEU A 103 -7.52 5.00 9.71
C LEU A 103 -6.88 6.39 9.83
N ARG A 104 -7.25 7.33 8.95
CA ARG A 104 -6.70 8.68 8.93
C ARG A 104 -6.96 9.45 10.23
N ARG A 105 -8.18 9.39 10.77
CA ARG A 105 -8.57 10.17 11.96
C ARG A 105 -7.85 9.72 13.22
N ASN A 106 -7.62 8.41 13.38
CA ASN A 106 -7.13 7.85 14.64
C ASN A 106 -5.64 7.50 14.62
N TYR A 107 -5.13 7.07 13.47
CA TYR A 107 -3.77 6.56 13.33
C TYR A 107 -2.99 7.26 12.23
N GLY A 108 -3.50 8.36 11.67
CA GLY A 108 -2.93 9.00 10.47
C GLY A 108 -1.43 9.31 10.58
N HIS A 109 -0.95 9.72 11.75
CA HIS A 109 0.46 10.05 12.00
C HIS A 109 1.30 8.87 12.49
N THR A 110 0.68 7.72 12.78
CA THR A 110 1.36 6.50 13.19
C THR A 110 2.10 5.90 12.00
N GLN A 111 3.27 5.30 12.23
CA GLN A 111 3.95 4.52 11.20
C GLN A 111 3.08 3.33 10.80
N ALA A 112 2.94 3.08 9.50
CA ALA A 112 2.10 1.99 9.01
C ALA A 112 2.63 0.62 9.47
N GLU A 113 3.94 0.50 9.64
CA GLU A 113 4.61 -0.69 10.19
C GLU A 113 4.22 -0.96 11.66
N GLU A 114 3.87 0.07 12.42
CA GLU A 114 3.45 -0.03 13.83
C GLU A 114 1.95 -0.27 13.99
N PHE A 115 1.17 -0.21 12.91
CA PHE A 115 -0.27 -0.45 12.95
C PHE A 115 -0.57 -1.94 13.13
N GLY A 116 -0.60 -2.37 14.40
CA GLY A 116 -0.78 -3.76 14.79
C GLY A 116 -2.20 -4.16 15.24
N PRO A 117 -2.36 -5.40 15.75
CA PRO A 117 -3.66 -5.97 16.14
C PRO A 117 -4.39 -5.16 17.23
N LEU A 118 -3.67 -4.55 18.16
CA LEU A 118 -4.27 -3.71 19.22
C LEU A 118 -4.86 -2.42 18.64
N ALA A 119 -4.18 -1.78 17.69
CA ALA A 119 -4.70 -0.60 17.00
C ALA A 119 -6.00 -0.92 16.24
N LEU A 120 -6.04 -2.06 15.55
CA LEU A 120 -7.26 -2.53 14.87
C LEU A 120 -8.40 -2.86 15.86
N LYS A 121 -8.10 -3.47 17.00
CA LYS A 121 -9.10 -3.68 18.07
C LYS A 121 -9.63 -2.36 18.64
N ALA A 122 -8.78 -1.34 18.77
CA ALA A 122 -9.20 -0.02 19.23
C ALA A 122 -10.11 0.70 18.21
N LEU A 123 -9.80 0.64 16.90
CA LEU A 123 -10.72 1.13 15.87
C LEU A 123 -12.08 0.42 15.94
N ARG A 124 -12.06 -0.90 16.14
CA ARG A 124 -13.28 -1.69 16.31
C ARG A 124 -14.08 -1.23 17.53
N ALA A 125 -13.43 -0.95 18.65
CA ALA A 125 -14.08 -0.45 19.86
C ALA A 125 -14.75 0.91 19.62
N GLN A 126 -14.09 1.84 18.93
CA GLN A 126 -14.69 3.13 18.57
C GLN A 126 -15.92 2.98 17.66
N MET A 127 -15.91 2.02 16.73
CA MET A 127 -17.08 1.76 15.89
C MET A 127 -18.26 1.19 16.71
N ILE A 128 -17.97 0.39 17.73
CA ILE A 128 -18.99 -0.09 18.68
C ILE A 128 -19.58 1.08 19.46
N GLU A 129 -18.72 1.95 20.01
CA GLU A 129 -19.14 3.15 20.75
C GLU A 129 -19.95 4.12 19.89
N ALA A 130 -19.63 4.22 18.59
CA ALA A 130 -20.41 4.97 17.62
C ALA A 130 -21.77 4.32 17.25
N GLY A 131 -22.15 3.22 17.89
CA GLY A 131 -23.43 2.54 17.69
C GLY A 131 -23.56 1.82 16.35
N LEU A 132 -22.44 1.49 15.68
CA LEU A 132 -22.47 0.83 14.39
C LEU A 132 -22.89 -0.65 14.50
N ALA A 133 -23.51 -1.16 13.43
CA ALA A 133 -23.93 -2.54 13.36
C ALA A 133 -22.74 -3.51 13.30
N ARG A 134 -22.81 -4.64 14.02
CA ARG A 134 -21.77 -5.67 14.08
C ARG A 134 -21.29 -6.12 12.69
N THR A 135 -22.23 -6.31 11.76
CA THR A 135 -21.95 -6.72 10.37
C THR A 135 -21.12 -5.67 9.64
N TYR A 136 -21.51 -4.39 9.74
CA TYR A 136 -20.77 -3.27 9.15
C TYR A 136 -19.39 -3.08 9.79
N ILE A 137 -19.26 -3.29 11.11
CA ILE A 137 -17.96 -3.27 11.80
C ILE A 137 -17.05 -4.37 11.26
N ASN A 138 -17.54 -5.60 11.17
CA ASN A 138 -16.77 -6.72 10.62
C ASN A 138 -16.37 -6.49 9.17
N GLU A 139 -17.25 -5.89 8.37
CA GLU A 139 -16.95 -5.50 6.99
C GLU A 139 -15.84 -4.45 6.93
N ASN A 140 -15.90 -3.39 7.74
CA ASN A 140 -14.83 -2.39 7.83
C ASN A 140 -13.49 -3.03 8.25
N VAL A 141 -13.49 -3.91 9.25
CA VAL A 141 -12.29 -4.67 9.67
C VAL A 141 -11.74 -5.53 8.53
N SER A 142 -12.61 -6.15 7.72
CA SER A 142 -12.20 -6.91 6.53
C SER A 142 -11.54 -6.00 5.48
N TRP A 143 -12.13 -4.84 5.22
CA TRP A 143 -11.58 -3.86 4.29
C TRP A 143 -10.25 -3.28 4.75
N ILE A 144 -10.09 -2.97 6.04
CA ILE A 144 -8.81 -2.53 6.60
C ILE A 144 -7.74 -3.60 6.37
N ARG A 145 -8.02 -4.87 6.66
CA ARG A 145 -7.08 -5.97 6.37
C ARG A 145 -6.74 -6.06 4.88
N ARG A 146 -7.70 -5.85 3.97
CA ARG A 146 -7.46 -5.80 2.52
C ARG A 146 -6.54 -4.64 2.12
N ILE A 147 -6.69 -3.46 2.73
CA ILE A 147 -5.80 -2.31 2.49
C ILE A 147 -4.36 -2.67 2.86
N PHE A 148 -4.13 -3.25 4.03
CA PHE A 148 -2.79 -3.66 4.47
C PHE A 148 -2.23 -4.85 3.69
N ARG A 149 -3.10 -5.74 3.18
CA ARG A 149 -2.68 -6.79 2.23
C ARG A 149 -2.11 -6.18 0.95
N TRP A 150 -2.84 -5.22 0.37
CA TRP A 150 -2.37 -4.48 -0.81
C TRP A 150 -1.06 -3.75 -0.50
N ALA A 151 -0.98 -3.07 0.65
CA ALA A 151 0.22 -2.37 1.08
C ALA A 151 1.46 -3.28 1.11
N ALA A 152 1.31 -4.50 1.65
CA ALA A 152 2.38 -5.48 1.67
C ALA A 152 2.77 -5.95 0.26
N SER A 153 1.81 -6.11 -0.66
CA SER A 153 2.09 -6.47 -2.06
C SER A 153 2.79 -5.36 -2.84
N GLU A 154 2.63 -4.11 -2.44
CA GLU A 154 3.31 -2.94 -3.01
C GLU A 154 4.62 -2.59 -2.25
N GLU A 155 5.06 -3.46 -1.33
CA GLU A 155 6.26 -3.27 -0.49
C GLU A 155 6.23 -1.97 0.35
N LEU A 156 5.03 -1.47 0.66
CA LEU A 156 4.83 -0.27 1.47
C LEU A 156 4.93 -0.56 2.97
N VAL A 157 4.65 -1.80 3.38
CA VAL A 157 4.78 -2.32 4.76
C VAL A 157 5.28 -3.77 4.69
N SER A 158 5.83 -4.29 5.78
CA SER A 158 6.13 -5.72 5.85
C SER A 158 4.88 -6.59 5.77
N VAL A 159 5.02 -7.79 5.19
CA VAL A 159 3.96 -8.81 5.19
C VAL A 159 3.51 -9.19 6.60
N THR A 160 4.39 -9.08 7.59
CA THR A 160 4.10 -9.39 9.00
C THR A 160 3.02 -8.48 9.57
N VAL A 161 2.93 -7.23 9.12
CA VAL A 161 1.86 -6.30 9.52
C VAL A 161 0.51 -6.87 9.12
N HIS A 162 0.31 -7.20 7.85
CA HIS A 162 -0.94 -7.81 7.37
C HIS A 162 -1.25 -9.15 8.07
N GLN A 163 -0.25 -10.02 8.23
CA GLN A 163 -0.41 -11.30 8.94
C GLN A 163 -0.86 -11.09 10.39
N SER A 164 -0.28 -10.12 11.09
CA SER A 164 -0.68 -9.79 12.46
C SER A 164 -2.13 -9.30 12.51
N LEU A 165 -2.55 -8.43 11.59
CA LEU A 165 -3.92 -7.92 11.53
C LEU A 165 -4.95 -9.04 11.28
N MET A 166 -4.56 -10.09 10.54
CA MET A 166 -5.41 -11.26 10.31
C MET A 166 -5.72 -12.06 11.58
N THR A 167 -4.90 -11.92 12.64
CA THR A 167 -5.18 -12.55 13.94
C THR A 167 -6.38 -11.94 14.68
N VAL A 168 -6.84 -10.75 14.27
CA VAL A 168 -8.02 -10.10 14.83
C VAL A 168 -9.27 -10.71 14.21
N THR A 169 -9.92 -11.62 14.95
CA THR A 169 -11.18 -12.24 14.54
C THR A 169 -12.35 -11.24 14.55
N GLY A 170 -13.33 -11.45 13.68
CA GLY A 170 -14.57 -10.67 13.66
C GLY A 170 -15.39 -10.82 14.96
N LEU A 171 -16.24 -9.83 15.21
CA LEU A 171 -17.23 -9.85 16.30
C LEU A 171 -18.28 -10.94 16.02
N ARG A 172 -18.51 -11.80 17.01
CA ARG A 172 -19.52 -12.87 16.96
C ARG A 172 -20.87 -12.35 17.43
N LYS A 173 -21.95 -12.89 16.86
CA LYS A 173 -23.33 -12.52 17.20
C LYS A 173 -23.58 -12.72 18.70
N GLY A 174 -24.10 -11.70 19.37
CA GLY A 174 -24.40 -11.74 20.81
C GLY A 174 -23.19 -11.94 21.73
N LYS A 175 -21.97 -11.63 21.25
CA LYS A 175 -20.71 -11.73 22.01
C LYS A 175 -19.95 -10.40 22.06
N SER A 176 -20.64 -9.29 21.81
CA SER A 176 -20.11 -7.92 21.83
C SER A 176 -21.23 -6.92 22.02
N GLU A 177 -20.91 -5.72 22.51
CA GLU A 177 -21.83 -4.58 22.64
C GLU A 177 -22.21 -3.91 21.30
N ALA A 178 -21.76 -4.45 20.17
CA ALA A 178 -22.13 -3.95 18.85
C ALA A 178 -23.63 -4.16 18.58
N ARG A 179 -24.28 -3.16 17.97
CA ARG A 179 -25.69 -3.25 17.57
C ARG A 179 -25.90 -4.42 16.61
N GLU A 180 -26.91 -5.24 16.85
CA GLU A 180 -27.37 -6.25 15.89
C GLU A 180 -28.43 -5.66 14.95
N THR A 181 -28.49 -6.16 13.72
CA THR A 181 -29.54 -5.83 12.75
C THR A 181 -30.33 -7.08 12.42
N ASP A 182 -31.59 -6.90 12.01
CA ASP A 182 -32.40 -8.00 11.52
C ASP A 182 -31.74 -8.67 10.29
N PRO A 183 -31.98 -9.97 10.07
CA PRO A 183 -31.55 -10.64 8.85
C PRO A 183 -32.07 -9.91 7.61
N VAL A 184 -31.20 -9.72 6.62
CA VAL A 184 -31.55 -9.21 5.27
C VAL A 184 -31.92 -10.37 4.38
#